data_AF-A0A0M4CUQ2-F1
#
_entry.id   AF-A0A0M4CUQ2-F1
#
_cell.length_a   1.000
_cell.length_b   1.000
_cell.length_c   1.000
_cell.angle_alpha   90.00
_cell.angle_beta   90.00
_cell.angle_gamma   90.00
#
_symmetry.space_group_name_H-M   'P 1'
#
loop_
_entity.id
_entity.type
_entity.pdbx_description
1 polymer ?
#
loop_
_entity_poly.entity_id
_entity_poly.type
_entity_poly.pdbx_seq_one_letter_code
_entity_poly.pdbx_strand_id
1 'polypeptide(L)'
;MRCPYCGHEDSQVKDSRPTEDGAAIRRRRQCEDCGARFTTFERIQLREVAVLKAGGTREPFDREKLMRSVQIACRKRPIDGARIERLVSGIQRQLETSGENEVQAAQIGAMVMEALKGFDNVAYIRFASVYRDFTEAKDFEEFAATINEAAHKNGS
;
A
#
# COMPACT_ATOMS: atom_id res chain seq x y z
N MET A 1 23.22 11.64 -19.91
CA MET A 1 22.84 10.20 -19.94
C MET A 1 23.72 9.58 -20.99
N ARG A 2 24.47 8.55 -20.61
CA ARG A 2 25.48 7.96 -21.47
C ARG A 2 24.91 7.42 -22.78
N CYS A 3 25.50 7.79 -23.91
CA CYS A 3 25.15 7.33 -25.24
C CYS A 3 25.40 5.81 -25.34
N PRO A 4 24.40 5.00 -25.72
CA PRO A 4 24.56 3.56 -25.83
C PRO A 4 25.40 3.11 -27.03
N TYR A 5 25.72 4.02 -27.96
CA TYR A 5 26.45 3.70 -29.19
C TYR A 5 27.94 4.03 -29.12
N CYS A 6 28.31 5.21 -28.59
CA CYS A 6 29.72 5.63 -28.48
C CYS A 6 30.20 5.81 -27.04
N GLY A 7 29.31 5.72 -26.03
CA GLY A 7 29.68 5.83 -24.63
C GLY A 7 29.91 7.26 -24.10
N HIS A 8 29.72 8.30 -24.92
CA HIS A 8 29.79 9.71 -24.51
C HIS A 8 28.74 10.05 -23.43
N GLU A 9 29.07 10.88 -22.44
CA GLU A 9 28.22 11.09 -21.26
C GLU A 9 27.04 12.04 -21.49
N ASP A 10 27.19 12.91 -22.49
CA ASP A 10 26.23 13.95 -22.80
C ASP A 10 25.30 13.58 -23.97
N SER A 11 24.05 14.02 -23.81
CA SER A 11 23.00 13.81 -24.79
C SER A 11 21.92 14.86 -24.59
N GLN A 12 21.44 15.45 -25.67
CA GLN A 12 20.39 16.45 -25.64
C GLN A 12 19.01 15.80 -25.76
N VAL A 13 18.06 16.21 -24.93
CA VAL A 13 16.64 15.81 -25.07
C VAL A 13 16.02 16.61 -26.23
N LYS A 14 15.48 15.90 -27.23
CA LYS A 14 14.86 16.51 -28.43
C LYS A 14 13.33 16.45 -28.40
N ASP A 15 12.76 15.46 -27.75
CA ASP A 15 11.31 15.27 -27.59
C ASP A 15 11.06 14.61 -26.24
N SER A 16 10.04 15.07 -25.52
CA SER A 16 9.66 14.55 -24.21
C SER A 16 8.13 14.55 -24.10
N ARG A 17 7.54 13.37 -23.95
CA ARG A 17 6.08 13.22 -23.83
C ARG A 17 5.71 12.02 -22.95
N PRO A 18 4.55 12.06 -22.27
CA PRO A 18 4.02 10.89 -21.57
C PRO A 18 3.80 9.72 -22.54
N THR A 19 3.85 8.49 -22.02
CA THR A 19 3.32 7.30 -22.73
C THR A 19 1.79 7.34 -22.79
N GLU A 20 1.18 6.56 -23.69
CA GLU A 20 -0.28 6.54 -23.89
C GLU A 20 -1.05 6.16 -22.62
N ASP A 21 -0.46 5.30 -21.78
CA ASP A 21 -0.98 4.88 -20.49
C ASP A 21 -0.61 5.82 -19.32
N GLY A 22 0.18 6.88 -19.57
CA GLY A 22 0.65 7.83 -18.55
C GLY A 22 1.66 7.26 -17.54
N ALA A 23 2.07 6.00 -17.67
CA ALA A 23 2.92 5.31 -16.69
C ALA A 23 4.41 5.70 -16.78
N ALA A 24 4.84 6.35 -17.87
CA ALA A 24 6.22 6.72 -18.10
C ALA A 24 6.36 8.03 -18.90
N ILE A 25 7.51 8.68 -18.78
CA ILE A 25 7.93 9.75 -19.68
C ILE A 25 8.88 9.19 -20.71
N ARG A 26 8.47 9.19 -21.98
CA ARG A 26 9.33 8.84 -23.11
C ARG A 26 10.12 10.08 -23.54
N ARG A 27 11.44 9.95 -23.59
CA ARG A 27 12.34 11.01 -24.10
C ARG A 27 13.15 10.53 -25.29
N ARG A 28 13.13 11.28 -26.40
CA ARG A 28 14.07 11.09 -27.52
C ARG A 28 15.31 11.93 -27.23
N ARG A 29 16.48 11.27 -27.20
CA ARG A 29 17.78 11.88 -26.98
C ARG A 29 18.62 11.84 -28.26
N GLN A 30 19.53 12.78 -28.41
CA GLN A 30 20.56 12.79 -29.43
C GLN A 30 21.93 12.92 -28.74
N CYS A 31 22.88 12.07 -29.09
CA CYS A 31 24.26 12.19 -28.64
C CYS A 31 24.93 13.41 -29.30
N GLU A 32 25.68 14.18 -28.51
CA GLU A 32 26.38 15.39 -29.00
C GLU A 32 27.67 15.06 -29.75
N ASP A 33 28.26 13.88 -29.51
CA ASP A 33 29.48 13.41 -30.15
C ASP A 33 29.20 12.66 -31.48
N CYS A 34 28.50 11.52 -31.44
CA CYS A 34 28.26 10.70 -32.63
C CYS A 34 26.95 11.02 -33.39
N GLY A 35 26.15 11.96 -32.89
CA GLY A 35 24.88 12.35 -33.51
C GLY A 35 23.74 11.31 -33.43
N ALA A 36 24.00 10.12 -32.88
CA ALA A 36 23.04 9.02 -32.79
C ALA A 36 21.82 9.39 -31.93
N ARG A 37 20.64 8.95 -32.35
CA ARG A 37 19.37 9.20 -31.64
C ARG A 37 18.84 7.94 -30.97
N PHE A 38 18.52 8.04 -29.69
CA PHE A 38 17.98 6.93 -28.90
C PHE A 38 16.80 7.39 -28.03
N THR A 39 16.06 6.44 -27.48
CA THR A 39 14.87 6.71 -26.66
C THR A 39 15.08 6.15 -25.26
N THR A 40 14.76 6.95 -24.25
CA THR A 40 14.79 6.55 -22.84
C THR A 40 13.39 6.67 -22.25
N PHE A 41 13.05 5.78 -21.33
CA PHE A 41 11.80 5.83 -20.57
C PHE A 41 12.14 6.11 -19.11
N GLU A 42 11.62 7.21 -18.56
CA GLU A 42 11.62 7.45 -17.12
C GLU A 42 10.31 6.91 -16.55
N ARG A 43 10.40 6.10 -15.50
CA ARG A 43 9.27 5.46 -14.83
C ARG A 43 9.33 5.80 -13.35
N ILE A 44 8.16 5.91 -12.71
CA ILE A 44 8.09 5.97 -11.25
C ILE A 44 8.57 4.63 -10.73
N GLN A 45 9.67 4.64 -9.98
CA GLN A 45 10.10 3.47 -9.21
C GLN A 45 9.35 3.48 -7.88
N LEU A 46 8.28 2.67 -7.80
CA LEU A 46 7.61 2.41 -6.53
C LEU A 46 8.56 1.59 -5.64
N ARG A 47 8.60 1.92 -4.35
CA ARG A 47 9.42 1.18 -3.38
C ARG A 47 8.76 -0.15 -3.07
N GLU A 48 9.55 -1.22 -3.10
CA GLU A 48 9.13 -2.50 -2.54
C GLU A 48 9.19 -2.41 -1.01
N VAL A 49 8.03 -2.49 -0.36
CA VAL A 49 7.94 -2.48 1.10
C VAL A 49 8.01 -3.93 1.59
N ALA A 50 8.99 -4.24 2.44
CA ALA A 50 9.04 -5.51 3.15
C ALA A 50 8.14 -5.48 4.39
N VAL A 51 7.51 -6.60 4.70
CA VAL A 51 6.69 -6.79 5.89
C VAL A 51 7.39 -7.73 6.84
N LEU A 52 7.75 -7.23 8.03
CA LEU A 52 8.31 -8.03 9.12
C LEU A 52 7.17 -8.66 9.93
N LYS A 53 7.10 -10.01 9.94
CA LYS A 53 6.10 -10.77 10.71
C LYS A 53 6.48 -10.85 12.19
N ALA A 54 5.50 -11.18 13.03
CA ALA A 54 5.71 -11.39 14.46
C ALA A 54 6.78 -12.46 14.77
N GLY A 55 6.89 -13.49 13.93
CA GLY A 55 7.93 -14.53 14.03
C GLY A 55 9.30 -14.14 13.44
N GLY A 56 9.50 -12.87 13.04
CA GLY A 56 10.76 -12.38 12.47
C GLY A 56 10.94 -12.64 10.97
N THR A 57 10.06 -13.41 10.33
CA THR A 57 10.11 -13.64 8.88
C THR A 57 9.82 -12.35 8.11
N ARG A 58 10.59 -12.10 7.05
CA ARG A 58 10.41 -10.97 6.13
C ARG A 58 9.78 -11.47 4.83
N GLU A 59 8.72 -10.83 4.38
CA GLU A 59 8.11 -11.09 3.07
C GLU A 59 7.79 -9.76 2.36
N PRO A 60 7.74 -9.70 1.02
CA PRO A 60 7.22 -8.52 0.32
C PRO A 60 5.78 -8.21 0.74
N PHE A 61 5.42 -6.92 0.75
CA PHE A 61 4.02 -6.52 0.91
C PHE A 61 3.17 -7.11 -0.23
N ASP A 62 2.21 -7.94 0.16
CA ASP A 62 1.23 -8.54 -0.75
C ASP A 62 -0.13 -7.86 -0.57
N ARG A 63 -0.47 -7.01 -1.54
CA ARG A 63 -1.74 -6.29 -1.59
C ARG A 63 -2.95 -7.23 -1.63
N GLU A 64 -2.87 -8.32 -2.39
CA GLU A 64 -3.97 -9.29 -2.53
C GLU A 64 -4.19 -10.07 -1.24
N LYS A 65 -3.11 -10.35 -0.50
CA LYS A 65 -3.21 -10.91 0.86
C LYS A 65 -3.92 -9.97 1.82
N LEU A 66 -3.60 -8.68 1.78
CA LEU A 66 -4.31 -7.67 2.58
C LEU A 66 -5.78 -7.58 2.19
N MET A 67 -6.08 -7.51 0.89
CA MET A 67 -7.44 -7.47 0.35
C MET A 67 -8.29 -8.63 0.87
N ARG A 68 -7.81 -9.87 0.72
CA ARG A 68 -8.52 -11.07 1.19
C ARG A 68 -8.79 -11.00 2.70
N SER A 69 -7.81 -10.58 3.49
CA SER A 69 -7.95 -10.45 4.94
C SER A 69 -9.05 -9.45 5.33
N VAL A 70 -9.09 -8.28 4.67
CA VAL A 70 -10.15 -7.26 4.91
C VAL A 70 -11.51 -7.77 4.45
N GLN A 71 -11.60 -8.43 3.29
CA GLN A 71 -12.85 -8.99 2.77
C GLN A 71 -13.46 -10.05 3.71
N ILE A 72 -12.61 -10.90 4.32
CA ILE A 72 -13.07 -11.90 5.30
C ILE A 72 -13.72 -11.20 6.51
N ALA A 73 -13.09 -10.15 7.04
CA ALA A 73 -13.66 -9.38 8.15
C ALA A 73 -15.00 -8.71 7.78
N CYS A 74 -15.10 -8.18 6.56
CA CYS A 74 -16.28 -7.50 6.03
C CYS A 74 -17.40 -8.45 5.55
N ARG A 75 -17.24 -9.78 5.63
CA ARG A 75 -18.20 -10.74 5.05
C ARG A 75 -19.61 -10.59 5.68
N LYS A 76 -20.65 -10.59 4.83
CA LYS A 76 -22.06 -10.38 5.24
C LYS A 76 -22.31 -9.04 5.95
N ARG A 77 -21.47 -8.03 5.73
CA ARG A 77 -21.72 -6.64 6.16
C ARG A 77 -22.19 -5.81 4.96
N PRO A 78 -22.98 -4.75 5.17
CA PRO A 78 -23.42 -3.86 4.10
C PRO A 78 -22.29 -2.88 3.70
N ILE A 79 -21.13 -3.42 3.32
CA ILE A 79 -19.95 -2.65 2.92
C ILE A 79 -19.71 -2.91 1.44
N ASP A 80 -19.73 -1.84 0.65
CA ASP A 80 -19.46 -1.88 -0.78
C ASP A 80 -18.02 -2.36 -1.07
N GLY A 81 -17.85 -3.21 -2.08
CA GLY A 81 -16.53 -3.70 -2.51
C GLY A 81 -15.60 -2.55 -2.93
N ALA A 82 -16.13 -1.50 -3.57
CA ALA A 82 -15.31 -0.33 -3.93
C ALA A 82 -14.85 0.48 -2.71
N ARG A 83 -15.52 0.37 -1.56
CA ARG A 83 -15.05 0.94 -0.29
C ARG A 83 -13.85 0.15 0.27
N ILE A 84 -13.91 -1.18 0.20
CA ILE A 84 -12.80 -2.05 0.60
C ILE A 84 -11.58 -1.82 -0.30
N GLU A 85 -11.80 -1.71 -1.61
CA GLU A 85 -10.76 -1.39 -2.60
C GLU A 85 -10.02 -0.10 -2.26
N ARG A 86 -10.76 0.96 -1.94
CA ARG A 86 -10.20 2.25 -1.55
C ARG A 86 -9.42 2.19 -0.23
N LEU A 87 -9.92 1.44 0.75
CA LEU A 87 -9.22 1.22 2.02
C LEU A 87 -7.85 0.56 1.78
N VAL A 88 -7.82 -0.56 1.04
CA VAL A 88 -6.59 -1.31 0.77
C VAL A 88 -5.60 -0.46 -0.05
N SER A 89 -6.10 0.25 -1.06
CA SER A 89 -5.27 1.13 -1.89
C SER A 89 -4.72 2.31 -1.10
N GLY A 90 -5.49 2.85 -0.15
CA GLY A 90 -5.04 3.89 0.78
C GLY A 90 -3.90 3.41 1.67
N ILE A 91 -4.02 2.20 2.24
CA ILE A 91 -2.96 1.59 3.05
C ILE A 91 -1.71 1.34 2.21
N GLN A 92 -1.84 0.73 1.03
CA GLN A 92 -0.71 0.51 0.13
C GLN A 92 0.02 1.82 -0.18
N ARG A 93 -0.72 2.88 -0.53
CA ARG A 93 -0.14 4.19 -0.81
C ARG A 93 0.57 4.78 0.41
N GLN A 94 0.01 4.65 1.61
CA GLN A 94 0.66 5.08 2.84
C GLN A 94 1.98 4.34 3.06
N LEU A 95 2.03 3.03 2.83
CA LEU A 95 3.26 2.25 2.93
C LEU A 95 4.30 2.70 1.90
N GLU A 96 3.91 2.84 0.63
CA GLU A 96 4.81 3.27 -0.45
C GLU A 96 5.37 4.68 -0.26
N THR A 97 4.59 5.58 0.37
CA THR A 97 4.97 6.98 0.61
C THR A 97 5.60 7.23 1.99
N SER A 98 5.60 6.24 2.90
CA SER A 98 6.15 6.35 4.25
C SER A 98 7.66 6.63 4.28
N GLY A 99 8.36 6.24 3.22
CA GLY A 99 9.82 6.29 3.16
C GLY A 99 10.51 5.10 3.83
N GLU A 100 9.76 4.18 4.45
CA GLU A 100 10.28 2.97 5.08
C GLU A 100 10.39 1.85 4.05
N ASN A 101 11.51 1.12 4.05
CA ASN A 101 11.68 -0.08 3.21
C ASN A 101 11.17 -1.35 3.91
N GLU A 102 10.89 -1.25 5.21
CA GLU A 102 10.41 -2.34 6.03
C GLU A 102 9.38 -1.83 7.02
N VAL A 103 8.25 -2.53 7.14
CA VAL A 103 7.15 -2.19 8.04
C VAL A 103 6.75 -3.43 8.81
N GLN A 104 6.45 -3.27 10.11
CA GLN A 104 5.96 -4.39 10.90
C GLN A 104 4.55 -4.79 10.44
N ALA A 105 4.27 -6.08 10.39
CA ALA A 105 2.91 -6.58 10.19
C ALA A 105 1.94 -5.93 11.18
N ALA A 106 2.41 -5.76 12.44
CA ALA A 106 1.80 -5.06 13.58
C ALA A 106 1.24 -3.65 13.23
N GLN A 107 1.94 -2.92 12.37
CA GLN A 107 1.55 -1.58 11.94
C GLN A 107 0.48 -1.62 10.85
N ILE A 108 0.61 -2.54 9.88
CA ILE A 108 -0.36 -2.69 8.79
C ILE A 108 -1.74 -3.05 9.35
N GLY A 109 -1.82 -4.01 10.28
CA GLY A 109 -3.10 -4.37 10.88
C GLY A 109 -3.68 -3.25 11.76
N ALA A 110 -2.85 -2.41 12.38
CA ALA A 110 -3.32 -1.22 13.09
C ALA A 110 -3.97 -0.21 12.12
N MET A 111 -3.36 0.01 10.95
CA MET A 111 -3.94 0.87 9.90
C MET A 111 -5.30 0.34 9.42
N VAL A 112 -5.41 -0.99 9.22
CA VAL A 112 -6.69 -1.62 8.85
C VAL A 112 -7.72 -1.47 9.96
N MET A 113 -7.33 -1.73 11.21
CA MET A 113 -8.22 -1.60 12.37
C MET A 113 -8.76 -0.17 12.48
N GLU A 114 -7.90 0.83 12.37
CA GLU A 114 -8.33 2.24 12.42
C GLU A 114 -9.31 2.57 11.28
N ALA A 115 -9.01 2.10 10.07
CA ALA A 115 -9.92 2.27 8.94
C ALA A 115 -11.27 1.55 9.19
N LEU A 116 -11.27 0.29 9.62
CA LEU A 116 -12.50 -0.47 9.86
C LEU A 116 -13.35 0.09 11.01
N LYS A 117 -12.72 0.68 12.04
CA LYS A 117 -13.41 1.33 13.15
C LYS A 117 -14.32 2.47 12.69
N GLY A 118 -13.90 3.20 11.65
CA GLY A 118 -14.73 4.25 11.03
C GLY A 118 -15.79 3.73 10.05
N PHE A 119 -15.73 2.45 9.66
CA PHE A 119 -16.61 1.87 8.64
C PHE A 119 -17.70 0.99 9.24
N ASP A 120 -17.33 0.01 10.06
CA ASP A 120 -18.23 -0.98 10.63
C ASP A 120 -17.61 -1.67 11.85
N ASN A 121 -18.26 -1.50 13.01
CA ASN A 121 -17.77 -2.06 14.28
C ASN A 121 -17.65 -3.60 14.26
N VAL A 122 -18.51 -4.31 13.52
CA VAL A 122 -18.46 -5.78 13.47
C VAL A 122 -17.27 -6.25 12.62
N ALA A 123 -17.03 -5.61 11.48
CA ALA A 123 -15.85 -5.87 10.66
C ALA A 123 -14.56 -5.56 11.43
N TYR A 124 -14.53 -4.44 12.16
CA TYR A 124 -13.44 -4.09 13.06
C TYR A 124 -13.16 -5.20 14.08
N ILE A 125 -14.17 -5.65 14.84
CA ILE A 125 -14.03 -6.69 15.86
C ILE A 125 -13.50 -7.99 15.24
N ARG A 126 -14.04 -8.41 14.08
CA ARG A 126 -13.60 -9.63 13.38
C ARG A 126 -12.17 -9.53 12.86
N PHE A 127 -11.75 -8.36 12.42
CA PHE A 127 -10.36 -8.18 11.99
C PHE A 127 -9.43 -8.22 13.20
N ALA A 128 -9.79 -7.54 14.27
CA ALA A 128 -9.02 -7.53 15.51
C ALA A 128 -8.89 -8.93 16.14
N SER A 129 -9.91 -9.79 16.04
CA SER A 129 -9.87 -11.14 16.59
C SER A 129 -8.80 -12.04 15.98
N VAL A 130 -8.46 -11.82 14.71
CA VAL A 130 -7.38 -12.57 14.03
C VAL A 130 -6.00 -12.00 14.39
N TYR A 131 -5.96 -10.73 14.77
CA TYR A 131 -4.73 -9.97 14.80
C TYR A 131 -4.15 -9.77 16.20
N ARG A 132 -5.01 -9.64 17.21
CA ARG A 132 -4.60 -9.44 18.61
C ARG A 132 -4.31 -10.73 19.36
N ASP A 133 -4.41 -11.88 18.69
CA ASP A 133 -4.15 -13.21 19.26
C ASP A 133 -4.73 -13.37 20.67
N PHE A 134 -6.06 -13.15 20.78
CA PHE A 134 -6.74 -13.22 22.06
C PHE A 134 -6.62 -14.63 22.62
N THR A 135 -5.84 -14.77 23.68
CA THR A 135 -5.60 -16.04 24.37
C THR A 135 -6.77 -16.46 25.23
N GLU A 136 -7.53 -15.50 25.78
CA GLU A 136 -8.66 -15.76 26.65
C GLU A 136 -9.93 -15.01 26.20
N ALA A 137 -11.10 -15.59 26.49
CA ALA A 137 -12.38 -14.95 26.22
C ALA A 137 -12.50 -13.58 26.94
N LYS A 138 -11.88 -13.46 28.11
CA LYS A 138 -11.85 -12.21 28.90
C LYS A 138 -11.11 -11.08 28.17
N ASP A 139 -9.99 -11.39 27.51
CA ASP A 139 -9.23 -10.40 26.73
C ASP A 139 -10.08 -9.83 25.58
N PHE A 140 -10.91 -10.68 24.99
CA PHE A 140 -11.85 -10.27 23.95
C PHE A 140 -13.02 -9.46 24.51
N GLU A 141 -13.57 -9.83 25.68
CA GLU A 141 -14.64 -9.08 26.35
C GLU A 141 -14.19 -7.67 26.74
N GLU A 142 -13.00 -7.53 27.34
CA GLU A 142 -12.41 -6.23 27.67
C GLU A 142 -12.20 -5.38 26.41
N PHE A 143 -11.70 -5.99 25.34
CA PHE A 143 -11.56 -5.31 24.06
C PHE A 143 -12.90 -4.86 23.46
N ALA A 144 -13.91 -5.74 23.45
CA ALA A 144 -15.24 -5.40 22.94
C ALA A 144 -15.92 -4.31 23.77
N ALA A 145 -15.69 -4.28 25.09
CA ALA A 145 -16.20 -3.23 25.97
C ALA A 145 -15.67 -1.84 25.59
N THR A 146 -14.38 -1.71 25.24
CA THR A 146 -13.81 -0.43 24.78
C THR A 146 -14.47 0.11 23.50
N ILE A 147 -15.06 -0.77 22.68
CA ILE A 147 -15.78 -0.39 21.46
C ILE A 147 -17.19 0.11 21.77
N ASN A 148 -17.89 -0.50 22.73
CA ASN A 148 -19.22 -0.06 23.14
C ASN A 148 -19.20 1.35 23.75
N GLU A 149 -18.17 1.70 24.51
CA GLU A 149 -18.00 3.06 25.05
C GLU A 149 -17.76 4.11 23.95
N ALA A 150 -16.99 3.75 22.91
CA ALA A 150 -16.75 4.62 21.75
C ALA A 150 -18.00 4.79 20.87
N ALA A 151 -18.82 3.74 20.74
CA ALA A 151 -20.09 3.79 20.01
C ALA A 151 -21.13 4.69 20.69
N HIS A 152 -21.15 4.74 22.03
CA HIS A 152 -22.06 5.62 22.77
C HIS A 152 -21.68 7.10 22.72
N LYS A 153 -20.38 7.45 22.61
CA LYS A 153 -19.94 8.85 22.50
C LYS A 153 -20.20 9.50 21.14
N ASN A 154 -20.32 8.71 20.07
CA ASN A 154 -20.56 9.22 18.71
C ASN A 154 -22.06 9.28 18.33
N GLY A 155 -22.95 8.89 19.25
CA GLY A 155 -24.41 8.87 19.07
C GLY A 155 -25.19 9.77 20.04
N SER A 156 -24.51 10.64 20.79
CA SER A 156 -25.08 11.72 21.61
C SER A 156 -24.57 13.06 21.11
#